data_AF-A0A948YWX1-F1
#
_entry.id   AF-A0A948YWX1-F1
#
_cell.length_a   1.000
_cell.length_b   1.000
_cell.length_c   1.000
_cell.angle_alpha   90.00
_cell.angle_beta   90.00
_cell.angle_gamma   90.00
#
_symmetry.space_group_name_H-M   'P 1'
#
loop_
_entity.id
_entity.type
_entity.pdbx_description
1 polymer ?
#
loop_
_entity_poly.entity_id
_entity_poly.type
_entity_poly.pdbx_seq_one_letter_code
_entity_poly.pdbx_strand_id
1 'polypeptide(L)'
;MFYKEDTIRLTVAVYQVTGIFPENEPLIAQIRQKANNVLADFICLRMNPGNKKNISKGIEVLFAYFSIAEKQNWIDSKNFLVLRREYSKILDFIRSLPENPVKIARKEVKIIEKTSYPQVTVDKRVDKQVDKKQENRNVSRASSNPSVRQKQVLELIKTKNQLSLSEIKSMFSSLSSRTLRRDLSSLVDKGAIDRIREGRDDVLYVLK
;
A
#
# COMPACT_ATOMS: atom_id res chain seq x y z
N MET A 1 -15.31 -22.19 -8.73
CA MET A 1 -14.92 -21.55 -7.45
C MET A 1 -13.71 -20.69 -7.76
N PHE A 2 -13.76 -19.37 -7.50
CA PHE A 2 -12.66 -18.47 -7.88
C PHE A 2 -11.63 -18.45 -6.75
N TYR A 3 -10.39 -18.86 -7.03
CA TYR A 3 -9.38 -19.03 -6.00
C TYR A 3 -8.46 -17.81 -5.89
N LYS A 4 -7.84 -17.63 -4.72
CA LYS A 4 -6.86 -16.55 -4.47
C LYS A 4 -5.75 -16.57 -5.53
N GLU A 5 -5.34 -17.77 -5.93
CA GLU A 5 -4.32 -18.05 -6.93
C GLU A 5 -4.74 -17.54 -8.32
N ASP A 6 -6.03 -17.61 -8.66
CA ASP A 6 -6.56 -17.08 -9.93
C ASP A 6 -6.46 -15.55 -9.96
N THR A 7 -6.81 -14.87 -8.87
CA THR A 7 -6.71 -13.42 -8.77
C THR A 7 -5.25 -12.94 -8.78
N ILE A 8 -4.32 -13.69 -8.18
CA ILE A 8 -2.88 -13.41 -8.26
C ILE A 8 -2.39 -13.56 -9.71
N ARG A 9 -2.74 -14.66 -10.39
CA ARG A 9 -2.39 -14.86 -11.81
C ARG A 9 -2.95 -13.75 -12.70
N LEU A 10 -4.18 -13.32 -12.45
CA LEU A 10 -4.79 -12.19 -13.16
C LEU A 10 -4.02 -10.89 -12.92
N THR A 11 -3.55 -10.64 -11.69
CA THR A 11 -2.72 -9.48 -11.37
C THR A 11 -1.38 -9.54 -12.11
N VAL A 12 -0.73 -10.70 -12.17
CA VAL A 12 0.50 -10.89 -12.96
C VAL A 12 0.25 -10.64 -14.46
N ALA A 13 -0.86 -11.13 -15.01
CA ALA A 13 -1.22 -10.89 -16.40
C ALA A 13 -1.40 -9.39 -16.69
N VAL A 14 -1.96 -8.61 -15.76
CA VAL A 14 -2.02 -7.14 -15.90
C VAL A 14 -0.61 -6.54 -15.99
N TYR A 15 0.34 -7.01 -15.20
CA TYR A 15 1.72 -6.53 -15.25
C TYR A 15 2.40 -6.85 -16.59
N GLN A 16 2.14 -8.04 -17.14
CA GLN A 16 2.64 -8.44 -18.45
C GLN A 16 2.07 -7.57 -19.57
N VAL A 17 0.75 -7.40 -19.61
CA VAL A 17 0.06 -6.56 -20.61
C VAL A 17 0.54 -5.12 -20.53
N THR A 18 0.60 -4.54 -19.32
CA THR A 18 1.09 -3.17 -19.15
C THR A 18 2.60 -3.02 -19.36
N GLY A 19 3.36 -4.12 -19.48
CA GLY A 19 4.79 -4.09 -19.78
C GLY A 19 5.09 -3.78 -21.26
N ILE A 20 4.09 -3.90 -22.14
CA ILE A 20 4.22 -3.61 -23.57
C ILE A 20 3.96 -2.12 -23.88
N PHE A 21 3.41 -1.37 -22.92
CA PHE A 21 3.08 0.04 -23.09
C PHE A 21 4.36 0.88 -23.27
N PRO A 22 4.27 2.06 -23.92
CA PRO A 22 5.40 2.98 -24.01
C PRO A 22 6.00 3.32 -22.64
N GLU A 23 7.30 3.55 -22.62
CA GLU A 23 8.01 3.91 -21.38
C GLU A 23 7.46 5.21 -20.79
N ASN A 24 7.50 5.32 -19.45
CA ASN A 24 7.06 6.49 -18.68
C ASN A 24 5.56 6.84 -18.76
N GLU A 25 4.72 5.97 -19.31
CA GLU A 25 3.27 6.19 -19.33
C GLU A 25 2.64 6.11 -17.92
N PRO A 26 2.01 7.18 -17.40
CA PRO A 26 1.43 7.18 -16.06
C PRO A 26 0.28 6.19 -15.91
N LEU A 27 -0.36 5.82 -17.04
CA LEU A 27 -1.46 4.84 -17.05
C LEU A 27 -0.99 3.45 -16.59
N ILE A 28 0.28 3.08 -16.83
CA ILE A 28 0.88 1.81 -16.38
C ILE A 28 0.76 1.70 -14.86
N ALA A 29 1.22 2.72 -14.14
CA ALA A 29 1.21 2.74 -12.68
C ALA A 29 -0.22 2.74 -12.14
N GLN A 30 -1.14 3.47 -12.77
CA GLN A 30 -2.54 3.54 -12.38
C GLN A 30 -3.24 2.19 -12.53
N ILE A 31 -3.08 1.51 -13.67
CA ILE A 31 -3.64 0.18 -13.92
C ILE A 31 -3.09 -0.83 -12.90
N ARG A 32 -1.76 -0.89 -12.73
CA ARG A 32 -1.12 -1.83 -11.81
C ARG A 32 -1.55 -1.61 -10.37
N GLN A 33 -1.58 -0.35 -9.92
CA GLN A 33 -2.04 -0.02 -8.58
C GLN A 33 -3.50 -0.43 -8.38
N LYS A 34 -4.36 -0.19 -9.38
CA LYS A 34 -5.77 -0.53 -9.28
C LYS A 34 -6.00 -2.04 -9.25
N ALA A 35 -5.25 -2.81 -10.04
CA ALA A 35 -5.25 -4.27 -10.00
C ALA A 35 -4.81 -4.81 -8.63
N ASN A 36 -3.75 -4.25 -8.04
CA ASN A 36 -3.30 -4.62 -6.70
C ASN A 36 -4.34 -4.33 -5.62
N ASN A 37 -5.05 -3.21 -5.72
CA ASN A 37 -6.13 -2.89 -4.78
C ASN A 37 -7.28 -3.90 -4.89
N VAL A 38 -7.68 -4.26 -6.12
CA VAL A 38 -8.69 -5.31 -6.36
C VAL A 38 -8.26 -6.65 -5.76
N LEU A 39 -7.00 -7.05 -5.96
CA LEU A 39 -6.45 -8.26 -5.34
C LEU A 39 -6.51 -8.20 -3.81
N ALA A 40 -6.07 -7.09 -3.21
CA ALA A 40 -6.07 -6.91 -1.76
C ALA A 40 -7.50 -6.98 -1.18
N ASP A 41 -8.45 -6.27 -1.80
CA ASP A 41 -9.84 -6.28 -1.39
C ASP A 41 -10.46 -7.68 -1.52
N PHE A 42 -10.10 -8.42 -2.58
CA PHE A 42 -10.54 -9.80 -2.81
C PHE A 42 -9.98 -10.77 -1.76
N ILE A 43 -8.69 -10.67 -1.41
CA ILE A 43 -8.07 -11.49 -0.35
C ILE A 43 -8.77 -11.25 0.99
N CYS A 44 -9.07 -9.99 1.30
CA CYS A 44 -9.72 -9.60 2.54
C CYS A 44 -11.25 -9.79 2.55
N LEU A 45 -11.84 -10.26 1.44
CA LEU A 45 -13.30 -10.28 1.24
C LEU A 45 -14.06 -11.07 2.32
N ARG A 46 -13.48 -12.17 2.81
CA ARG A 46 -14.09 -12.96 3.90
C ARG A 46 -14.13 -12.23 5.23
N MET A 47 -13.15 -11.35 5.48
CA MET A 47 -13.04 -10.60 6.73
C MET A 47 -13.81 -9.28 6.69
N ASN A 48 -13.95 -8.69 5.50
CA ASN A 48 -14.69 -7.44 5.30
C ASN A 48 -15.62 -7.58 4.07
N PRO A 49 -16.89 -7.98 4.27
CA PRO A 49 -17.87 -8.08 3.19
C PRO A 49 -18.13 -6.74 2.47
N GLY A 50 -17.84 -5.61 3.11
CA GLY A 50 -17.91 -4.28 2.46
C GLY A 50 -16.98 -4.16 1.26
N ASN A 51 -15.93 -4.98 1.19
CA ASN A 51 -15.00 -5.03 0.07
C ASN A 51 -15.65 -5.44 -1.24
N LYS A 52 -16.82 -6.11 -1.24
CA LYS A 52 -17.56 -6.42 -2.48
C LYS A 52 -17.76 -5.18 -3.34
N LYS A 53 -18.18 -4.07 -2.73
CA LYS A 53 -18.41 -2.79 -3.43
C LYS A 53 -17.10 -2.20 -3.94
N ASN A 54 -16.02 -2.31 -3.17
CA ASN A 54 -14.70 -1.80 -3.56
C ASN A 54 -14.14 -2.57 -4.75
N ILE A 55 -14.28 -3.90 -4.76
CA ILE A 55 -13.84 -4.75 -5.86
C ILE A 55 -14.63 -4.43 -7.12
N SER A 56 -15.97 -4.34 -7.04
CA SER A 56 -16.80 -4.01 -8.21
C SER A 56 -16.42 -2.67 -8.82
N LYS A 57 -16.36 -1.60 -8.02
CA LYS A 57 -15.90 -0.28 -8.47
C LYS A 57 -14.45 -0.33 -8.98
N GLY A 58 -13.63 -1.17 -8.38
CA GLY A 58 -12.24 -1.32 -8.75
C GLY A 58 -12.06 -1.89 -10.16
N ILE A 59 -12.85 -2.90 -10.47
CA ILE A 59 -12.89 -3.55 -11.79
C ILE A 59 -13.48 -2.62 -12.85
N GLU A 60 -14.54 -1.87 -12.53
CA GLU A 60 -15.12 -0.86 -13.45
C GLU A 60 -14.09 0.19 -13.87
N VAL A 61 -13.30 0.69 -12.91
CA VAL A 61 -12.22 1.65 -13.21
C VAL A 61 -11.11 1.00 -14.05
N LEU A 62 -10.74 -0.25 -13.78
CA LEU A 62 -9.79 -0.98 -14.62
C LEU A 62 -10.29 -1.11 -16.05
N PHE A 63 -11.57 -1.40 -16.25
CA PHE A 63 -12.18 -1.48 -17.57
C PHE A 63 -12.13 -0.15 -18.32
N ALA A 64 -12.34 0.97 -17.62
CA ALA A 64 -12.17 2.29 -18.20
C ALA A 64 -10.72 2.55 -18.60
N TYR A 65 -9.73 2.20 -17.77
CA TYR A 65 -8.32 2.33 -18.12
C TYR A 65 -7.90 1.46 -19.30
N PHE A 66 -8.41 0.23 -19.39
CA PHE A 66 -8.19 -0.63 -20.56
C PHE A 66 -8.76 0.01 -21.82
N SER A 67 -9.97 0.61 -21.74
CA SER A 67 -10.55 1.32 -22.88
C SER A 67 -9.71 2.51 -23.33
N ILE A 68 -9.07 3.22 -22.40
CA ILE A 68 -8.14 4.31 -22.73
C ILE A 68 -6.93 3.74 -23.45
N ALA A 69 -6.30 2.68 -22.92
CA ALA A 69 -5.14 2.06 -23.54
C ALA A 69 -5.44 1.45 -24.92
N GLU A 70 -6.61 0.84 -25.11
CA GLU A 70 -7.11 0.34 -26.41
C GLU A 70 -7.19 1.47 -27.44
N LYS A 71 -7.72 2.65 -27.06
CA LYS A 71 -7.81 3.81 -27.96
C LYS A 71 -6.47 4.39 -28.37
N GLN A 72 -5.42 4.18 -27.56
CA GLN A 72 -4.06 4.60 -27.89
C GLN A 72 -3.32 3.61 -28.81
N ASN A 73 -3.95 2.46 -29.13
CA ASN A 73 -3.37 1.40 -29.96
C ASN A 73 -2.02 0.85 -29.45
N TRP A 74 -1.76 0.90 -28.14
CA TRP A 74 -0.52 0.39 -27.55
C TRP A 74 -0.46 -1.15 -27.48
N ILE A 75 -1.59 -1.83 -27.61
CA ILE A 75 -1.69 -3.29 -27.52
C ILE A 75 -2.85 -3.80 -28.37
N ASP A 76 -2.75 -5.05 -28.83
CA ASP A 76 -3.86 -5.77 -29.45
C ASP A 76 -5.04 -5.89 -28.45
N SER A 77 -6.22 -5.46 -28.89
CA SER A 77 -7.46 -5.48 -28.11
C SER A 77 -7.80 -6.87 -27.56
N LYS A 78 -7.32 -7.95 -28.20
CA LYS A 78 -7.45 -9.33 -27.69
C LYS A 78 -6.85 -9.51 -26.30
N ASN A 79 -5.73 -8.84 -25.98
CA ASN A 79 -5.11 -8.95 -24.65
C ASN A 79 -6.02 -8.38 -23.56
N PHE A 80 -6.65 -7.24 -23.84
CA PHE A 80 -7.62 -6.64 -22.93
C PHE A 80 -8.92 -7.44 -22.86
N LEU A 81 -9.36 -8.06 -23.96
CA LEU A 81 -10.52 -8.95 -23.96
C LEU A 81 -10.35 -10.11 -22.96
N VAL A 82 -9.17 -10.74 -22.93
CA VAL A 82 -8.88 -11.81 -21.96
C VAL A 82 -8.93 -11.29 -20.53
N LEU A 83 -8.25 -10.17 -20.24
CA LEU A 83 -8.28 -9.56 -18.91
C LEU A 83 -9.71 -9.20 -18.47
N ARG A 84 -10.50 -8.57 -19.36
CA ARG A 84 -11.90 -8.22 -19.10
C ARG A 84 -12.71 -9.46 -18.75
N ARG A 85 -12.58 -10.54 -19.52
CA ARG A 85 -13.27 -11.81 -19.27
C ARG A 85 -12.95 -12.37 -17.88
N GLU A 86 -11.67 -12.41 -17.50
CA GLU A 86 -11.26 -12.94 -16.20
C GLU A 86 -11.72 -12.05 -15.03
N TYR A 87 -11.69 -10.73 -15.17
CA TYR A 87 -12.26 -9.82 -14.18
C TYR A 87 -13.78 -9.92 -14.07
N SER A 88 -14.50 -10.17 -15.18
CA SER A 88 -15.95 -10.40 -15.14
C SER A 88 -16.31 -11.63 -14.30
N LYS A 89 -15.51 -12.70 -14.37
CA LYS A 89 -15.71 -13.88 -13.50
C LYS A 89 -15.60 -13.53 -12.01
N ILE A 90 -14.73 -12.58 -11.64
CA ILE A 90 -14.63 -12.07 -10.26
C ILE A 90 -15.91 -11.31 -9.88
N LEU A 91 -16.43 -10.46 -10.77
CA LEU A 91 -17.69 -9.76 -10.54
C LEU A 91 -18.85 -10.74 -10.33
N ASP A 92 -18.96 -11.75 -11.18
CA ASP A 92 -20.01 -12.77 -11.08
C ASP A 92 -19.89 -13.57 -9.78
N PHE A 93 -18.66 -13.95 -9.41
CA PHE A 93 -18.40 -14.59 -8.13
C PHE A 93 -18.85 -13.71 -6.95
N ILE A 94 -18.50 -12.43 -6.94
CA ILE A 94 -18.83 -11.52 -5.84
C ILE A 94 -20.35 -11.26 -5.75
N ARG A 95 -21.03 -11.16 -6.89
CA ARG A 95 -22.49 -11.02 -6.97
C ARG A 95 -23.20 -12.27 -6.45
N SER A 96 -22.63 -13.46 -6.65
CA SER A 96 -23.18 -14.72 -6.15
C SER A 96 -23.04 -14.90 -4.64
N LEU A 97 -22.18 -14.12 -3.96
CA LEU A 97 -22.02 -14.21 -2.52
C LEU A 97 -23.22 -13.55 -1.81
N PRO A 98 -23.80 -14.18 -0.78
CA PRO A 98 -24.91 -13.60 -0.03
C PRO A 98 -24.50 -12.28 0.66
N GLU A 99 -25.40 -11.31 0.74
CA GLU A 99 -25.13 -10.00 1.37
C GLU A 99 -24.93 -10.11 2.89
N ASN A 100 -25.46 -11.16 3.51
CA ASN A 100 -25.34 -11.40 4.95
C ASN A 100 -24.14 -12.31 5.28
N PRO A 101 -23.12 -11.82 6.01
CA PRO A 101 -22.11 -12.70 6.56
C PRO A 101 -22.76 -13.53 7.67
N VAL A 102 -22.93 -14.83 7.42
CA VAL A 102 -23.16 -15.80 8.50
C VAL A 102 -22.07 -15.54 9.55
N LYS A 103 -22.49 -15.35 10.80
CA LYS A 103 -21.61 -15.23 11.98
C LYS A 103 -20.78 -16.51 12.09
N ILE A 104 -19.65 -16.58 11.41
CA ILE A 104 -18.71 -17.69 11.62
C ILE A 104 -18.03 -17.41 12.95
N ALA A 105 -18.44 -18.17 13.96
CA ALA A 105 -17.82 -18.23 15.27
C ALA A 105 -16.31 -18.39 15.07
N ARG A 106 -15.54 -17.36 15.46
CA ARG A 106 -14.09 -17.46 15.55
C ARG A 106 -13.79 -18.51 16.60
N LYS A 107 -13.27 -19.66 16.18
CA LYS A 107 -12.53 -20.55 17.08
C LYS A 107 -11.27 -19.77 17.46
N GLU A 108 -11.24 -19.27 18.68
CA GLU A 108 -10.12 -18.50 19.22
C GLU A 108 -8.83 -19.31 19.11
N VAL A 109 -7.88 -18.81 18.33
CA VAL A 109 -6.49 -19.26 18.41
C VAL A 109 -5.90 -18.55 19.61
N LYS A 110 -5.61 -19.30 20.68
CA LYS A 110 -4.87 -18.81 21.85
C LYS A 110 -3.50 -18.30 21.41
N ILE A 111 -3.34 -16.98 21.36
CA ILE A 111 -2.02 -16.35 21.36
C ILE A 111 -1.68 -16.14 22.84
N ILE A 112 -0.60 -16.76 23.28
CA ILE A 112 -0.08 -16.65 24.64
C ILE A 112 0.48 -15.23 24.79
N GLU A 113 -0.22 -14.39 25.55
CA GLU A 113 0.27 -13.09 25.98
C GLU A 113 1.29 -13.26 27.12
N LYS A 114 2.54 -12.88 26.85
CA LYS A 114 3.42 -12.29 27.87
C LYS A 114 4.08 -11.07 27.23
N THR A 115 3.58 -9.89 27.55
CA THR A 115 4.22 -9.00 28.53
C THR A 115 3.34 -7.77 28.77
N SER A 116 3.12 -7.51 30.06
CA SER A 116 2.44 -6.38 30.67
C SER A 116 3.06 -5.03 30.28
N TYR A 117 2.22 -4.04 29.96
CA TYR A 117 2.56 -2.62 30.05
C TYR A 117 1.85 -1.99 31.27
N PRO A 118 2.53 -1.15 32.08
CA PRO A 118 1.93 -0.45 33.21
C PRO A 118 1.00 0.67 32.74
N GLN A 119 -0.13 0.82 33.44
CA GLN A 119 -1.04 1.96 33.37
C GLN A 119 -0.40 3.18 34.06
N VAL A 120 -0.31 4.33 33.39
CA VAL A 120 -0.05 5.62 34.04
C VAL A 120 -1.24 6.54 33.79
N THR A 121 -1.77 7.02 34.90
CA THR A 121 -2.91 7.91 35.11
C THR A 121 -2.71 9.29 34.49
N VAL A 122 -3.72 9.78 33.77
CA VAL A 122 -3.79 11.18 33.31
C VAL A 122 -4.48 12.00 34.39
N ASP A 123 -3.73 12.91 35.01
CA ASP A 123 -4.25 13.91 35.94
C ASP A 123 -4.42 15.29 35.26
N LYS A 124 -5.29 16.09 35.86
CA LYS A 124 -6.08 17.21 35.32
C LYS A 124 -5.36 18.58 35.21
N ARG A 125 -5.79 19.34 34.18
CA ARG A 125 -6.03 20.82 34.10
C ARG A 125 -4.83 21.80 34.13
N VAL A 126 -4.77 22.78 33.19
CA VAL A 126 -5.34 24.16 33.26
C VAL A 126 -4.94 24.98 32.01
N ASP A 127 -5.88 25.85 31.63
CA ASP A 127 -6.10 26.84 30.56
C ASP A 127 -4.98 27.83 30.17
N LYS A 128 -5.01 28.29 28.89
CA LYS A 128 -5.46 29.66 28.52
C LYS A 128 -5.49 29.93 26.99
N GLN A 129 -6.69 30.33 26.53
CA GLN A 129 -7.09 31.43 25.61
C GLN A 129 -5.99 32.35 25.02
N VAL A 130 -6.04 33.04 23.86
CA VAL A 130 -7.06 33.40 22.85
C VAL A 130 -6.39 34.22 21.70
N ASP A 131 -7.06 34.29 20.54
CA ASP A 131 -7.08 35.30 19.45
C ASP A 131 -6.01 35.48 18.33
N LYS A 132 -6.55 35.37 17.09
CA LYS A 132 -6.44 36.20 15.85
C LYS A 132 -5.08 36.76 15.36
N LYS A 133 -4.71 36.45 14.10
CA LYS A 133 -4.88 37.33 12.91
C LYS A 133 -4.39 36.65 11.61
N GLN A 134 -4.96 37.10 10.49
CA GLN A 134 -4.66 36.75 9.09
C GLN A 134 -3.24 37.19 8.67
N GLU A 135 -2.57 36.46 7.77
CA GLU A 135 -2.19 36.93 6.41
C GLU A 135 -1.28 35.96 5.63
N ASN A 136 -1.10 36.30 4.36
CA ASN A 136 -0.69 35.55 3.17
C ASN A 136 0.77 35.08 3.05
N ARG A 137 0.92 34.03 2.21
CA ARG A 137 1.99 33.74 1.22
C ARG A 137 3.43 33.42 1.65
N ASN A 138 3.86 32.27 1.10
CA ASN A 138 5.17 31.90 0.56
C ASN A 138 6.29 31.33 1.46
N VAL A 139 6.52 30.03 1.21
CA VAL A 139 7.81 29.36 0.92
C VAL A 139 8.88 29.28 2.03
N SER A 140 9.07 28.03 2.44
CA SER A 140 10.32 27.33 2.78
C SER A 140 10.75 27.15 4.24
N ARG A 141 11.05 25.86 4.49
CA ARG A 141 12.03 25.25 5.41
C ARG A 141 11.70 25.15 6.90
N ALA A 142 11.40 23.88 7.22
CA ALA A 142 11.90 23.11 8.36
C ALA A 142 11.45 23.54 9.77
N SER A 143 10.45 22.81 10.28
CA SER A 143 10.42 22.43 11.69
C SER A 143 10.75 20.94 11.81
N SER A 144 11.87 20.73 12.47
CA SER A 144 12.66 19.55 12.72
C SER A 144 12.06 18.70 13.84
N ASN A 145 11.25 17.72 13.47
CA ASN A 145 11.19 16.51 14.29
C ASN A 145 10.93 15.29 13.41
N PRO A 146 11.75 14.23 13.50
CA PRO A 146 11.41 12.98 12.87
C PRO A 146 10.07 12.51 13.45
N SER A 147 9.11 12.23 12.57
CA SER A 147 7.83 11.62 12.96
C SER A 147 8.12 10.40 13.82
N VAL A 148 7.23 10.05 14.76
CA VAL A 148 7.35 8.86 15.64
C VAL A 148 7.81 7.62 14.84
N ARG A 149 7.33 7.47 13.61
CA ARG A 149 7.71 6.40 12.66
C ARG A 149 9.17 6.49 12.18
N GLN A 150 9.66 7.69 11.88
CA GLN A 150 11.04 7.92 11.47
C GLN A 150 12.02 7.63 12.60
N LYS A 151 11.62 7.86 13.87
CA LYS A 151 12.41 7.47 15.04
C LYS A 151 12.52 5.95 15.19
N GLN A 152 11.42 5.23 14.95
CA GLN A 152 11.42 3.76 14.96
C GLN A 152 12.31 3.19 13.84
N VAL A 153 12.30 3.78 12.65
CA VAL A 153 13.21 3.38 11.56
C VAL A 153 14.68 3.60 11.96
N LEU A 154 15.01 4.72 12.60
CA LEU A 154 16.37 4.99 13.08
C LEU A 154 16.84 4.01 14.17
N GLU A 155 15.96 3.65 15.10
CA GLU A 155 16.27 2.72 16.19
C GLU A 155 16.58 1.30 15.66
N LEU A 156 15.88 0.89 14.60
CA LEU A 156 16.10 -0.39 13.94
C LEU A 156 17.40 -0.46 13.16
N ILE A 157 17.78 0.62 12.46
CA ILE A 157 19.09 0.68 11.77
C ILE A 157 20.22 0.67 12.82
N LYS A 158 20.02 1.26 14.01
CA LYS A 158 20.99 1.17 15.13
C LYS A 158 21.18 -0.26 15.63
N THR A 159 20.14 -1.09 15.64
CA THR A 159 20.24 -2.46 16.20
C THR A 159 20.89 -3.46 15.24
N LYS A 160 20.72 -3.25 13.93
CA LYS A 160 21.21 -4.17 12.88
C LYS A 160 22.43 -3.67 12.10
N ASN A 161 22.94 -2.48 12.43
CA ASN A 161 24.01 -1.74 11.74
C ASN A 161 23.70 -1.33 10.30
N GLN A 162 23.10 -2.21 9.50
CA GLN A 162 22.66 -1.94 8.13
C GLN A 162 21.33 -2.64 7.83
N LEU A 163 20.48 -2.02 7.02
CA LEU A 163 19.19 -2.57 6.63
C LEU A 163 18.88 -2.32 5.16
N SER A 164 18.37 -3.34 4.49
CA SER A 164 17.82 -3.22 3.13
C SER A 164 16.39 -2.68 3.15
N LEU A 165 15.95 -2.09 2.04
CA LEU A 165 14.55 -1.65 1.89
C LEU A 165 13.54 -2.79 2.11
N SER A 166 13.92 -4.02 1.72
CA SER A 166 13.09 -5.22 1.86
C SER A 166 12.92 -5.64 3.32
N GLU A 167 13.98 -5.55 4.13
CA GLU A 167 13.91 -5.85 5.56
C GLU A 167 13.12 -4.78 6.32
N ILE A 168 13.32 -3.50 6.00
CA ILE A 168 12.54 -2.41 6.59
C ILE A 168 11.05 -2.61 6.27
N LYS A 169 10.72 -3.04 5.04
CA LYS A 169 9.35 -3.36 4.64
C LYS A 169 8.75 -4.54 5.41
N SER A 170 9.55 -5.55 5.75
CA SER A 170 9.08 -6.68 6.54
C SER A 170 8.70 -6.28 7.97
N MET A 171 9.40 -5.28 8.54
CA MET A 171 9.17 -4.79 9.90
C MET A 171 8.06 -3.75 9.99
N PHE A 172 7.81 -3.00 8.91
CA PHE A 172 6.71 -2.05 8.79
C PHE A 172 5.67 -2.52 7.78
N SER A 173 5.07 -3.69 8.02
CA SER A 173 4.08 -4.32 7.12
C SER A 173 2.82 -3.48 6.88
N SER A 174 2.55 -2.50 7.76
CA SER A 174 1.45 -1.53 7.61
C SER A 174 1.78 -0.35 6.69
N LEU A 175 3.05 -0.18 6.27
CA LEU A 175 3.50 0.94 5.46
C LEU A 175 3.83 0.51 4.01
N SER A 176 3.45 1.36 3.06
CA SER A 176 3.79 1.13 1.65
C SER A 176 5.29 1.35 1.39
N SER A 177 5.84 0.66 0.38
CA SER A 177 7.23 0.86 -0.05
C SER A 177 7.53 2.30 -0.48
N ARG A 178 6.53 3.04 -0.98
CA ARG A 178 6.66 4.46 -1.34
C ARG A 178 6.76 5.35 -0.09
N THR A 179 5.98 5.05 0.94
CA THR A 179 6.03 5.75 2.23
C THR A 179 7.38 5.53 2.89
N LEU A 180 7.86 4.28 2.91
CA LEU A 180 9.17 3.94 3.45
C LEU A 180 10.31 4.59 2.66
N ARG A 181 10.28 4.55 1.32
CA ARG A 181 11.28 5.27 0.51
C ARG A 181 11.27 6.77 0.78
N ARG A 182 10.09 7.38 0.95
CA ARG A 182 9.98 8.81 1.26
C ARG A 182 10.53 9.14 2.65
N ASP A 183 10.23 8.31 3.64
CA ASP A 183 10.75 8.47 5.00
C ASP A 183 12.27 8.28 5.05
N LEU A 184 12.80 7.25 4.37
CA LEU A 184 14.23 6.99 4.23
C LEU A 184 14.94 8.11 3.46
N SER A 185 14.37 8.59 2.35
CA SER A 185 14.90 9.77 1.66
C SER A 185 14.94 10.98 2.59
N SER A 186 13.87 11.22 3.36
CA SER A 186 13.84 12.33 4.30
C SER A 186 14.84 12.19 5.47
N LEU A 187 15.27 10.98 5.82
CA LEU A 187 16.30 10.72 6.82
C LEU A 187 17.71 10.89 6.25
N VAL A 188 17.92 10.50 5.00
CA VAL A 188 19.17 10.71 4.25
C VAL A 188 19.39 12.20 4.01
N ASP A 189 18.37 12.92 3.57
CA ASP A 189 18.44 14.36 3.32
C ASP A 189 18.69 15.15 4.61
N LYS A 190 18.34 14.58 5.77
CA LYS A 190 18.64 15.12 7.11
C LYS A 190 19.99 14.65 7.67
N GLY A 191 20.73 13.83 6.94
CA GLY A 191 22.05 13.32 7.33
C GLY A 191 22.04 12.30 8.48
N ALA A 192 20.89 11.68 8.77
CA ALA A 192 20.77 10.71 9.87
C ALA A 192 21.16 9.28 9.46
N ILE A 193 21.11 8.97 8.17
CA ILE A 193 21.48 7.68 7.58
C ILE A 193 22.13 7.90 6.21
N ASP A 194 23.09 7.05 5.85
CA ASP A 194 23.72 7.01 4.53
C ASP A 194 23.18 5.84 3.70
N ARG A 195 23.23 5.98 2.36
CA ARG A 195 22.84 4.94 1.40
C ARG A 195 24.09 4.29 0.83
N ILE A 196 24.25 3.00 1.06
CA ILE A 196 25.33 2.18 0.47
C ILE A 196 24.72 1.33 -0.64
N ARG A 197 25.36 1.29 -1.80
CA ARG A 197 24.94 0.45 -2.92
C ARG A 197 25.63 -0.90 -2.82
N GLU A 198 24.86 -1.98 -2.78
CA GLU A 198 25.35 -3.35 -2.86
C GLU A 198 24.95 -3.90 -4.24
N GLY A 199 25.90 -3.95 -5.18
CA GLY A 199 25.62 -4.45 -6.54
C GLY A 199 24.75 -3.54 -7.42
N ARG A 200 24.11 -4.12 -8.45
CA ARG A 200 23.39 -3.36 -9.48
C ARG A 200 22.06 -2.77 -8.97
N ASP A 201 21.34 -3.50 -8.12
CA ASP A 201 19.96 -3.14 -7.73
C ASP A 201 19.69 -3.05 -6.22
N ASP A 202 20.63 -3.46 -5.36
CA ASP A 202 20.40 -3.45 -3.91
C ASP A 202 20.96 -2.18 -3.24
N VAL A 203 20.14 -1.58 -2.38
CA VAL A 203 20.47 -0.35 -1.63
C VAL A 203 20.28 -0.64 -0.15
N LEU A 204 21.37 -0.53 0.60
CA LEU A 204 21.43 -0.63 2.04
C LEU A 204 21.44 0.77 2.67
N TYR A 205 20.86 0.86 3.85
CA TYR A 205 20.84 2.06 4.67
C TYR A 205 21.61 1.79 5.96
N VAL A 206 22.59 2.63 6.26
CA VAL A 206 23.41 2.59 7.47
C VAL A 206 23.27 3.89 8.24
N LEU A 207 23.47 3.89 9.55
CA LEU A 207 23.65 5.15 10.26
C LEU A 207 24.95 5.82 9.82
N LYS A 208 24.89 7.14 9.79
CA LYS A 208 26.05 7.99 9.65
C LYS A 208 26.75 8.19 10.99
#